data_AF-A0A3S2AE93-F1
#
_entry.id   AF-A0A3S2AE93-F1
#
_cell.length_a   1.000
_cell.length_b   1.000
_cell.length_c   1.000
_cell.angle_alpha   90.00
_cell.angle_beta   90.00
_cell.angle_gamma   90.00
#
_symmetry.space_group_name_H-M   'P 1'
#
loop_
_entity.id
_entity.type
_entity.pdbx_description
1 polymer ?
#
loop_
_entity_poly.entity_id
_entity_poly.type
_entity_poly.pdbx_seq_one_letter_code
_entity_poly.pdbx_strand_id
1 'polypeptide(L)'
;LVLVTTLASMGGAGAANTDPDWPCMQRKVPQLSLGQIWNGPELPATAKDWAKDPGVSALVDAVAARRTPIAQAQKEIKDFATSLPPEQVATKMTMLVQGMFDHMDAERSHVISGISRYAHKQLEMAAQLRKEASEVDALRAKADADPDEVERRTDQLNFATRIFNERVQSLTYVCDVPTIIEQRLYQLSKTVSETLIVKK
;
A
#
# COMPACT_ATOMS: atom_id res chain seq x y z
N LEU A 1 9.43 31.07 -48.87
CA LEU A 1 8.36 30.61 -47.96
C LEU A 1 8.91 29.45 -47.15
N VAL A 2 9.35 29.68 -45.92
CA VAL A 2 9.89 28.63 -45.04
C VAL A 2 8.88 28.42 -43.93
N LEU A 3 8.27 27.23 -43.89
CA LEU A 3 7.33 26.82 -42.85
C LEU A 3 8.14 26.25 -41.68
N VAL A 4 8.10 26.92 -40.52
CA VAL A 4 8.67 26.40 -39.27
C VAL A 4 7.54 25.73 -38.49
N THR A 5 7.59 24.41 -38.38
CA THR A 5 6.69 23.62 -37.53
C THR A 5 7.26 23.51 -36.13
N THR A 6 6.62 24.16 -35.17
CA THR A 6 6.90 24.02 -33.74
C THR A 6 6.26 22.75 -33.21
N LEU A 7 7.09 21.80 -32.76
CA LEU A 7 6.66 20.63 -31.98
C LEU A 7 6.31 21.09 -30.56
N ALA A 8 5.02 21.14 -30.23
CA ALA A 8 4.56 21.30 -28.86
C ALA A 8 4.88 20.02 -28.07
N SER A 9 5.78 20.14 -27.10
CA SER A 9 6.03 19.08 -26.12
C SER A 9 4.80 18.95 -25.22
N MET A 10 4.03 17.87 -25.38
CA MET A 10 3.00 17.50 -24.42
C MET A 10 3.69 17.05 -23.13
N GLY A 11 3.97 18.00 -22.24
CA GLY A 11 4.30 17.67 -20.86
C GLY A 11 3.11 16.92 -20.26
N GLY A 12 3.29 15.65 -19.94
CA GLY A 12 2.29 14.85 -19.25
C GLY A 12 1.90 15.55 -17.95
N ALA A 13 0.69 16.06 -17.88
CA ALA A 13 0.10 16.52 -16.63
C ALA A 13 -0.10 15.29 -15.73
N GLY A 14 0.92 14.97 -14.93
CA GLY A 14 0.77 14.05 -13.82
C GLY A 14 -0.31 14.63 -12.91
N ALA A 15 -1.45 13.95 -12.81
CA ALA A 15 -2.53 14.37 -11.93
C ALA A 15 -1.99 14.51 -10.51
N ALA A 16 -1.91 15.75 -10.02
CA ALA A 16 -1.31 16.10 -8.74
C ALA A 16 -1.95 15.31 -7.59
N ASN A 17 -1.14 14.92 -6.61
CA ASN A 17 -1.67 14.36 -5.39
C ASN A 17 -2.43 15.46 -4.63
N THR A 18 -3.67 15.17 -4.23
CA THR A 18 -4.53 16.15 -3.57
C THR A 18 -4.29 16.24 -2.06
N ASP A 19 -3.54 15.29 -1.49
CA ASP A 19 -3.16 15.24 -0.08
C ASP A 19 -1.70 15.71 0.07
N PRO A 20 -1.45 16.94 0.58
CA PRO A 20 -0.10 17.49 0.72
C PRO A 20 0.73 16.75 1.77
N ASP A 21 0.09 16.02 2.69
CA ASP A 21 0.75 15.30 3.78
C ASP A 21 1.00 13.83 3.43
N TRP A 22 0.65 13.42 2.21
CA TRP A 22 0.93 12.08 1.72
C TRP A 22 2.40 11.92 1.34
N PRO A 23 3.15 10.99 1.95
CA PRO A 23 4.60 10.95 1.82
C PRO A 23 5.11 10.16 0.61
N CYS A 24 4.25 9.40 -0.07
CA CYS A 24 4.68 8.50 -1.14
C CYS A 24 4.60 9.18 -2.51
N MET A 25 5.49 8.77 -3.43
CA MET A 25 5.45 9.25 -4.82
C MET A 25 4.16 8.86 -5.55
N GLN A 26 3.61 7.67 -5.23
CA GLN A 26 2.34 7.22 -5.79
C GLN A 26 1.18 8.04 -5.20
N ARG A 27 0.19 8.38 -6.03
CA ARG A 27 -1.02 9.07 -5.57
C ARG A 27 -1.76 8.23 -4.53
N LYS A 28 -2.30 8.90 -3.50
CA LYS A 28 -3.16 8.25 -2.52
C LYS A 28 -4.48 7.84 -3.18
N VAL A 29 -4.69 6.54 -3.35
CA VAL A 29 -5.96 5.94 -3.81
C VAL A 29 -6.51 5.07 -2.68
N PRO A 30 -7.56 5.52 -1.97
CA PRO A 30 -8.00 4.85 -0.74
C PRO A 30 -8.48 3.42 -0.95
N GLN A 31 -9.24 3.17 -2.01
CA GLN A 31 -9.83 1.87 -2.33
C GLN A 31 -9.60 1.54 -3.80
N LEU A 32 -9.41 0.26 -4.08
CA LEU A 32 -9.35 -0.26 -5.44
C LEU A 32 -10.75 -0.40 -6.03
N SER A 33 -10.82 -0.46 -7.36
CA SER A 33 -12.02 -0.89 -8.07
C SER A 33 -11.86 -2.33 -8.51
N LEU A 34 -12.85 -3.17 -8.22
CA LEU A 34 -12.86 -4.57 -8.66
C LEU A 34 -12.69 -4.66 -10.19
N GLY A 35 -13.32 -3.77 -10.95
CA GLY A 35 -13.21 -3.75 -12.41
C GLY A 35 -11.83 -3.41 -12.96
N GLN A 36 -10.91 -2.88 -12.14
CA GLN A 36 -9.50 -2.67 -12.52
C GLN A 36 -8.65 -3.93 -12.31
N ILE A 37 -9.10 -4.84 -11.46
CA ILE A 37 -8.38 -6.03 -11.03
C ILE A 37 -8.90 -7.28 -11.74
N TRP A 38 -10.21 -7.35 -11.96
CA TRP A 38 -10.91 -8.53 -12.46
C TRP A 38 -11.36 -8.36 -13.91
N ASN A 39 -10.86 -9.24 -14.78
CA ASN A 39 -11.18 -9.28 -16.22
C ASN A 39 -12.01 -10.51 -16.61
N GLY A 40 -12.59 -11.23 -15.65
CA GLY A 40 -13.45 -12.38 -15.91
C GLY A 40 -14.93 -12.00 -15.99
N PRO A 41 -15.84 -12.99 -15.98
CA PRO A 41 -17.28 -12.75 -16.02
C PRO A 41 -17.76 -11.88 -14.85
N GLU A 42 -18.91 -11.23 -15.02
CA GLU A 42 -19.56 -10.49 -13.93
C GLU A 42 -19.76 -11.41 -12.72
N LEU A 43 -19.40 -10.91 -11.53
CA LEU A 43 -19.54 -11.68 -10.31
C LEU A 43 -21.01 -11.68 -9.86
N PRO A 44 -21.61 -12.85 -9.61
CA PRO A 44 -22.97 -12.91 -9.08
C PRO A 44 -23.02 -12.30 -7.68
N ALA A 45 -24.19 -11.79 -7.26
CA ALA A 45 -24.35 -11.21 -5.92
C ALA A 45 -23.99 -12.17 -4.79
N THR A 46 -24.18 -13.48 -5.01
CA THR A 46 -23.81 -14.55 -4.07
C THR A 46 -22.30 -14.67 -3.85
N ALA A 47 -21.45 -14.10 -4.71
CA ALA A 47 -20.01 -14.10 -4.52
C ALA A 47 -19.61 -13.35 -3.22
N LYS A 48 -20.42 -12.38 -2.77
CA LYS A 48 -20.21 -11.63 -1.52
C LYS A 48 -20.35 -12.48 -0.26
N ASP A 49 -20.96 -13.66 -0.37
CA ASP A 49 -21.08 -14.61 0.75
C ASP A 49 -19.85 -15.50 0.91
N TRP A 50 -18.73 -15.19 0.26
CA TRP A 50 -17.48 -15.97 0.31
C TRP A 50 -17.03 -16.32 1.73
N ALA A 51 -17.18 -15.40 2.69
CA ALA A 51 -16.77 -15.61 4.07
C ALA A 51 -17.60 -16.67 4.81
N LYS A 52 -18.81 -16.97 4.31
CA LYS A 52 -19.69 -18.03 4.86
C LYS A 52 -19.31 -19.42 4.35
N ASP A 53 -18.49 -19.50 3.31
CA ASP A 53 -17.96 -20.76 2.80
C ASP A 53 -16.58 -21.05 3.43
N PRO A 54 -16.45 -22.08 4.28
CA PRO A 54 -15.19 -22.32 4.98
C PRO A 54 -14.03 -22.66 4.05
N GLY A 55 -14.28 -23.32 2.92
CA GLY A 55 -13.25 -23.71 1.96
C GLY A 55 -12.72 -22.50 1.20
N VAL A 56 -13.62 -21.64 0.73
CA VAL A 56 -13.24 -20.38 0.05
C VAL A 56 -12.56 -19.44 1.02
N SER A 57 -13.12 -19.25 2.22
CA SER A 57 -12.56 -18.35 3.23
C SER A 57 -11.13 -18.76 3.63
N ALA A 58 -10.90 -20.05 3.91
CA ALA A 58 -9.57 -20.57 4.23
C ALA A 58 -8.59 -20.39 3.07
N LEU A 59 -9.05 -20.55 1.82
CA LEU A 59 -8.20 -20.35 0.65
C LEU A 59 -7.85 -18.86 0.47
N VAL A 60 -8.79 -17.94 0.66
CA VAL A 60 -8.54 -16.49 0.62
C VAL A 60 -7.43 -16.14 1.60
N ASP A 61 -7.52 -16.59 2.85
CA ASP A 61 -6.50 -16.33 3.87
C ASP A 61 -5.13 -16.92 3.47
N ALA A 62 -5.10 -18.14 2.95
CA ALA A 62 -3.88 -18.82 2.53
C ALA A 62 -3.18 -18.11 1.37
N VAL A 63 -3.92 -17.72 0.33
CA VAL A 63 -3.36 -17.10 -0.87
C VAL A 63 -3.10 -15.61 -0.70
N ALA A 64 -3.84 -14.90 0.15
CA ALA A 64 -3.56 -13.50 0.46
C ALA A 64 -2.28 -13.34 1.31
N ALA A 65 -1.95 -14.33 2.15
CA ALA A 65 -0.81 -14.25 3.04
C ALA A 65 0.52 -13.99 2.30
N ARG A 66 1.18 -12.88 2.63
CA ARG A 66 2.45 -12.46 2.00
C ARG A 66 3.58 -13.48 2.11
N ARG A 67 3.57 -14.27 3.19
CA ARG A 67 4.53 -15.35 3.43
C ARG A 67 4.40 -16.51 2.43
N THR A 68 3.23 -16.67 1.81
CA THR A 68 2.98 -17.69 0.80
C THR A 68 3.57 -17.22 -0.53
N PRO A 69 4.58 -17.90 -1.10
CA PRO A 69 5.14 -17.52 -2.39
C PRO A 69 4.06 -17.47 -3.48
N ILE A 70 4.15 -16.49 -4.39
CA ILE A 70 3.09 -16.29 -5.39
C ILE A 70 2.83 -17.56 -6.23
N ALA A 71 3.88 -18.27 -6.64
CA ALA A 71 3.74 -19.51 -7.42
C ALA A 71 3.00 -20.60 -6.64
N GLN A 72 3.21 -20.69 -5.32
CA GLN A 72 2.50 -21.61 -4.45
C GLN A 72 1.03 -21.22 -4.33
N ALA A 73 0.73 -19.95 -4.06
CA ALA A 73 -0.65 -19.45 -3.99
C ALA A 73 -1.43 -19.68 -5.29
N GLN A 74 -0.79 -19.46 -6.45
CA GLN A 74 -1.38 -19.75 -7.75
C GLN A 74 -1.66 -21.24 -7.96
N LYS A 75 -0.78 -22.11 -7.45
CA LYS A 75 -1.00 -23.56 -7.47
C LYS A 75 -2.19 -23.94 -6.58
N GLU A 76 -2.28 -23.41 -5.37
CA GLU A 76 -3.40 -23.67 -4.46
C GLU A 76 -4.76 -23.29 -5.07
N ILE A 77 -4.82 -22.15 -5.81
CA ILE A 77 -6.03 -21.76 -6.57
C ILE A 77 -6.41 -22.81 -7.62
N LYS A 78 -5.44 -23.32 -8.39
CA LYS A 78 -5.67 -24.31 -9.44
C LYS A 78 -6.07 -25.67 -8.86
N ASP A 79 -5.42 -26.08 -7.79
CA ASP A 79 -5.70 -27.33 -7.08
C ASP A 79 -7.11 -27.29 -6.49
N PHE A 80 -7.49 -26.17 -5.85
CA PHE A 80 -8.84 -25.95 -5.35
C PHE A 80 -9.89 -26.11 -6.46
N ALA A 81 -9.70 -25.44 -7.60
CA ALA A 81 -10.60 -25.57 -8.75
C ALA A 81 -10.67 -26.99 -9.32
N THR A 82 -9.60 -27.78 -9.17
CA THR A 82 -9.54 -29.17 -9.64
C THR A 82 -10.21 -30.13 -8.66
N SER A 83 -10.20 -29.82 -7.37
CA SER A 83 -10.85 -30.62 -6.33
C SER A 83 -12.38 -30.49 -6.31
N LEU A 84 -12.92 -29.44 -6.94
CA LEU A 84 -14.35 -29.14 -6.94
C LEU A 84 -15.11 -29.95 -8.00
N PRO A 85 -16.36 -30.36 -7.71
CA PRO A 85 -17.29 -30.84 -8.74
C PRO A 85 -17.48 -29.79 -9.85
N PRO A 86 -17.58 -30.18 -11.13
CA PRO A 86 -17.65 -29.25 -12.26
C PRO A 86 -18.72 -28.15 -12.10
N GLU A 87 -19.88 -28.51 -11.58
CA GLU A 87 -21.02 -27.62 -11.36
C GLU A 87 -20.78 -26.56 -10.28
N GLN A 88 -19.82 -26.77 -9.38
CA GLN A 88 -19.49 -25.83 -8.30
C GLN A 88 -18.34 -24.90 -8.64
N VAL A 89 -17.51 -25.24 -9.64
CA VAL A 89 -16.29 -24.48 -9.96
C VAL A 89 -16.60 -23.01 -10.19
N ALA A 90 -17.56 -22.69 -11.06
CA ALA A 90 -17.89 -21.30 -11.37
C ALA A 90 -18.29 -20.51 -10.10
N THR A 91 -19.19 -21.07 -9.29
CA THR A 91 -19.65 -20.43 -8.06
C THR A 91 -18.50 -20.21 -7.08
N LYS A 92 -17.71 -21.25 -6.75
CA LYS A 92 -16.64 -21.13 -5.75
C LYS A 92 -15.50 -20.21 -6.22
N MET A 93 -15.16 -20.22 -7.50
CA MET A 93 -14.10 -19.37 -8.04
C MET A 93 -14.52 -17.89 -8.10
N THR A 94 -15.79 -17.59 -8.36
CA THR A 94 -16.29 -16.20 -8.25
C THR A 94 -16.30 -15.71 -6.80
N MET A 95 -16.67 -16.56 -5.84
CA MET A 95 -16.54 -16.27 -4.41
C MET A 95 -15.08 -16.01 -4.02
N LEU A 96 -14.15 -16.81 -4.54
CA LEU A 96 -12.71 -16.65 -4.28
C LEU A 96 -12.18 -15.30 -4.77
N VAL A 97 -12.55 -14.86 -5.97
CA VAL A 97 -12.15 -13.54 -6.49
C VAL A 97 -12.72 -12.41 -5.63
N GLN A 98 -14.01 -12.48 -5.31
CA GLN A 98 -14.65 -11.50 -4.44
C GLN A 98 -13.94 -11.44 -3.07
N GLY A 99 -13.64 -12.59 -2.48
CA GLY A 99 -12.96 -12.67 -1.20
C GLY A 99 -11.51 -12.17 -1.22
N MET A 100 -10.74 -12.51 -2.25
CA MET A 100 -9.39 -11.96 -2.44
C MET A 100 -9.43 -10.44 -2.59
N PHE A 101 -10.38 -9.90 -3.37
CA PHE A 101 -10.54 -8.45 -3.54
C PHE A 101 -10.89 -7.79 -2.20
N ASP A 102 -11.93 -8.25 -1.52
CA ASP A 102 -12.40 -7.67 -0.25
C ASP A 102 -11.30 -7.71 0.81
N HIS A 103 -10.62 -8.85 0.97
CA HIS A 103 -9.57 -9.04 1.96
C HIS A 103 -8.35 -8.14 1.69
N MET A 104 -7.84 -8.17 0.45
CA MET A 104 -6.60 -7.49 0.11
C MET A 104 -6.78 -5.99 -0.08
N ASP A 105 -7.94 -5.52 -0.55
CA ASP A 105 -8.25 -4.09 -0.59
C ASP A 105 -8.43 -3.51 0.82
N ALA A 106 -9.04 -4.26 1.75
CA ALA A 106 -9.11 -3.87 3.15
C ALA A 106 -7.71 -3.78 3.79
N GLU A 107 -6.84 -4.76 3.55
CA GLU A 107 -5.44 -4.73 4.00
C GLU A 107 -4.71 -3.51 3.43
N ARG A 108 -4.83 -3.27 2.12
CA ARG A 108 -4.21 -2.13 1.43
C ARG A 108 -4.70 -0.81 1.99
N SER A 109 -6.02 -0.66 2.19
CA SER A 109 -6.65 0.52 2.79
C SER A 109 -6.11 0.78 4.20
N HIS A 110 -5.95 -0.28 5.00
CA HIS A 110 -5.39 -0.19 6.35
C HIS A 110 -3.95 0.31 6.33
N VAL A 111 -3.10 -0.23 5.44
CA VAL A 111 -1.71 0.20 5.25
C VAL A 111 -1.65 1.67 4.83
N ILE A 112 -2.43 2.08 3.83
CA ILE A 112 -2.49 3.47 3.36
C ILE A 112 -2.86 4.43 4.50
N SER A 113 -3.88 4.07 5.28
CA SER A 113 -4.27 4.85 6.46
C SER A 113 -3.13 4.93 7.50
N GLY A 114 -2.41 3.83 7.71
CA GLY A 114 -1.22 3.78 8.56
C GLY A 114 -0.10 4.70 8.10
N ILE A 115 0.20 4.71 6.80
CA ILE A 115 1.18 5.60 6.17
C ILE A 115 0.81 7.07 6.42
N SER A 116 -0.46 7.44 6.19
CA SER A 116 -0.92 8.82 6.45
C SER A 116 -0.71 9.20 7.92
N ARG A 117 -1.16 8.38 8.87
CA ARG A 117 -0.97 8.67 10.31
C ARG A 117 0.50 8.79 10.69
N TYR A 118 1.35 7.95 10.09
CA TYR A 118 2.78 8.00 10.34
C TYR A 118 3.41 9.28 9.80
N ALA A 119 3.06 9.69 8.58
CA ALA A 119 3.54 10.92 7.96
C ALA A 119 3.18 12.17 8.78
N HIS A 120 1.94 12.25 9.27
CA HIS A 120 1.51 13.36 10.15
C HIS A 120 2.38 13.45 11.41
N LYS A 121 2.67 12.30 12.04
CA LYS A 121 3.58 12.25 13.20
C LYS A 121 5.02 12.65 12.85
N GLN A 122 5.48 12.41 11.62
CA GLN A 122 6.80 12.89 11.17
C GLN A 122 6.81 14.40 11.00
N LEU A 123 5.72 15.02 10.53
CA LEU A 123 5.58 16.47 10.44
C LEU A 123 5.59 17.12 11.83
N GLU A 124 4.85 16.56 12.79
CA GLU A 124 4.85 17.00 14.19
C GLU A 124 6.25 16.89 14.82
N MET A 125 6.92 15.76 14.63
CA MET A 125 8.30 15.55 15.11
C MET A 125 9.27 16.55 14.49
N ALA A 126 9.16 16.83 13.19
CA ALA A 126 9.99 17.82 12.51
C ALA A 126 9.74 19.24 13.05
N ALA A 127 8.50 19.60 13.37
CA ALA A 127 8.17 20.88 13.99
C ALA A 127 8.79 20.99 15.39
N GLN A 128 8.71 19.92 16.19
CA GLN A 128 9.30 19.87 17.53
C GLN A 128 10.84 19.97 17.48
N LEU A 129 11.50 19.26 16.56
CA LEU A 129 12.96 19.36 16.37
C LEU A 129 13.41 20.77 15.99
N ARG A 130 12.67 21.47 15.12
CA ARG A 130 12.96 22.88 14.78
C ARG A 130 12.85 23.80 16.00
N LYS A 131 11.84 23.57 16.83
CA LYS A 131 11.66 24.30 18.08
C LYS A 131 12.81 24.04 19.04
N GLU A 132 13.18 22.77 19.26
CA GLU A 132 14.30 22.39 20.13
C GLU A 132 15.64 22.94 19.64
N ALA A 133 15.88 22.92 18.32
CA ALA A 133 17.06 23.53 17.73
C ALA A 133 17.14 25.03 18.04
N SER A 134 16.03 25.75 17.84
CA SER A 134 15.93 27.19 18.17
C SER A 134 16.17 27.45 19.67
N GLU A 135 15.62 26.61 20.54
CA GLU A 135 15.84 26.73 22.00
C GLU A 135 17.30 26.49 22.39
N VAL A 136 17.98 25.51 21.78
CA VAL A 136 19.41 25.25 22.00
C VAL A 136 20.26 26.43 21.51
N ASP A 137 19.96 26.97 20.33
CA ASP A 137 20.66 28.14 19.78
C ASP A 137 20.46 29.38 20.65
N ALA A 138 19.24 29.61 21.14
CA ALA A 138 18.94 30.69 22.07
C ALA A 138 19.64 30.53 23.42
N LEU A 139 19.77 29.29 23.92
CA LEU A 139 20.52 29.00 25.14
C LEU A 139 22.02 29.31 24.97
N ARG A 140 22.62 28.87 23.86
CA ARG A 140 24.03 29.14 23.52
C ARG A 140 24.34 30.63 23.39
N ALA A 141 23.37 31.44 22.98
CA ALA A 141 23.54 32.88 22.80
C ALA A 141 23.57 33.68 24.13
N LYS A 142 23.23 33.06 25.27
CA LYS A 142 23.27 33.74 26.57
C LYS A 142 24.70 33.87 27.08
N ALA A 143 25.04 35.04 27.60
CA ALA A 143 26.38 35.30 28.14
C ALA A 143 26.72 34.47 29.39
N ASP A 144 25.68 34.05 30.13
CA ASP A 144 25.74 33.26 31.37
C ASP A 144 25.25 31.81 31.17
N ALA A 145 25.27 31.31 29.92
CA ALA A 145 24.84 29.95 29.63
C ALA A 145 25.68 28.92 30.41
N ASP A 146 25.00 27.98 31.07
CA ASP A 146 25.62 26.82 31.71
C ASP A 146 26.13 25.84 30.62
N PRO A 147 27.45 25.59 30.53
CA PRO A 147 28.02 24.69 29.53
C PRO A 147 27.45 23.27 29.59
N ASP A 148 27.19 22.74 30.79
CA ASP A 148 26.71 21.36 30.97
C ASP A 148 25.26 21.22 30.47
N GLU A 149 24.43 22.24 30.70
CA GLU A 149 23.05 22.28 30.18
C GLU A 149 23.04 22.43 28.64
N VAL A 150 23.94 23.25 28.08
CA VAL A 150 24.10 23.39 26.62
C VAL A 150 24.47 22.05 25.99
N GLU A 151 25.45 21.33 26.54
CA GLU A 151 25.88 20.02 26.06
C GLU A 151 24.74 19.01 26.14
N ARG A 152 24.09 18.89 27.31
CA ARG A 152 22.96 17.98 27.52
C ARG A 152 21.82 18.20 26.53
N ARG A 153 21.44 19.46 26.28
CA ARG A 153 20.36 19.80 25.33
C ARG A 153 20.79 19.56 23.88
N THR A 154 22.06 19.78 23.57
CA THR A 154 22.64 19.47 22.24
C THR A 154 22.59 17.98 21.96
N ASP A 155 22.96 17.15 22.92
CA ASP A 155 22.95 15.69 22.76
C ASP A 155 21.53 15.13 22.59
N GLN A 156 20.56 15.68 23.35
CA GLN A 156 19.15 15.35 23.19
C GLN A 156 18.66 15.66 21.77
N LEU A 157 18.97 16.86 21.26
CA LEU A 157 18.61 17.26 19.91
C LEU A 157 19.27 16.37 18.85
N ASN A 158 20.55 16.03 19.01
CA ASN A 158 21.28 15.16 18.09
C ASN A 158 20.67 13.76 18.04
N PHE A 159 20.36 13.19 19.22
CA PHE A 159 19.70 11.89 19.31
C PHE A 159 18.33 11.91 18.64
N ALA A 160 17.50 12.90 18.96
CA ALA A 160 16.15 13.01 18.38
C ALA A 160 16.20 13.23 16.86
N THR A 161 17.15 14.02 16.36
CA THR A 161 17.38 14.24 14.93
C THR A 161 17.77 12.94 14.22
N ARG A 162 18.64 12.12 14.82
CA ARG A 162 19.00 10.82 14.27
C ARG A 162 17.77 9.90 14.15
N ILE A 163 16.96 9.81 15.21
CA ILE A 163 15.73 9.01 15.21
C ILE A 163 14.75 9.49 14.12
N PHE A 164 14.61 10.80 13.94
CA PHE A 164 13.79 11.36 12.86
C PHE A 164 14.30 10.95 11.48
N ASN A 165 15.61 11.07 11.23
CA ASN A 165 16.19 10.70 9.95
C ASN A 165 16.02 9.21 9.62
N GLU A 166 16.23 8.32 10.60
CA GLU A 166 15.99 6.87 10.47
C GLU A 166 14.51 6.57 10.11
N ARG A 167 13.58 7.31 10.72
CA ARG A 167 12.14 7.19 10.48
C ARG A 167 11.72 7.68 9.09
N VAL A 168 12.31 8.77 8.61
CA VAL A 168 12.09 9.29 7.26
C VAL A 168 12.60 8.30 6.22
N GLN A 169 13.80 7.74 6.42
CA GLN A 169 14.36 6.73 5.51
C GLN A 169 13.48 5.47 5.45
N SER A 170 12.95 5.04 6.60
CA SER A 170 12.07 3.86 6.67
C SER A 170 10.78 4.04 5.88
N LEU A 171 10.26 5.27 5.78
CA LEU A 171 8.99 5.58 5.12
C LEU A 171 9.00 5.21 3.63
N THR A 172 10.16 5.33 2.97
CA THR A 172 10.32 4.96 1.55
C THR A 172 9.94 3.50 1.30
N TYR A 173 10.37 2.57 2.17
CA TYR A 173 10.05 1.15 2.01
C TYR A 173 8.58 0.84 2.31
N VAL A 174 7.96 1.58 3.23
CA VAL A 174 6.55 1.39 3.56
C VAL A 174 5.65 1.80 2.40
N CYS A 175 6.08 2.79 1.59
CA CYS A 175 5.35 3.26 0.42
C CYS A 175 5.20 2.20 -0.69
N ASP A 176 6.02 1.16 -0.71
CA ASP A 176 5.92 0.07 -1.70
C ASP A 176 4.87 -0.98 -1.30
N VAL A 177 4.52 -1.06 -0.02
CA VAL A 177 3.63 -2.09 0.52
C VAL A 177 2.25 -2.11 -0.16
N PRO A 178 1.56 -0.96 -0.37
CA PRO A 178 0.29 -0.95 -1.10
C PRO A 178 0.40 -1.50 -2.52
N THR A 179 1.50 -1.18 -3.23
CA THR A 179 1.75 -1.66 -4.59
C THR A 179 2.01 -3.17 -4.61
N ILE A 180 2.73 -3.71 -3.63
CA ILE A 180 2.98 -5.15 -3.53
C ILE A 180 1.67 -5.93 -3.30
N ILE A 181 0.77 -5.42 -2.43
CA ILE A 181 -0.55 -6.03 -2.21
C ILE A 181 -1.35 -6.05 -3.52
N GLU A 182 -1.39 -4.91 -4.23
CA GLU A 182 -2.13 -4.77 -5.49
C GLU A 182 -1.59 -5.70 -6.59
N GLN A 183 -0.26 -5.78 -6.75
CA GLN A 183 0.38 -6.68 -7.70
C GLN A 183 0.04 -8.14 -7.41
N ARG A 184 0.09 -8.55 -6.14
CA ARG A 184 -0.30 -9.91 -5.73
C ARG A 184 -1.76 -10.18 -6.06
N LEU A 185 -2.67 -9.27 -5.69
CA LEU A 185 -4.10 -9.40 -5.97
C LEU A 185 -4.37 -9.55 -7.47
N TYR A 186 -3.69 -8.76 -8.32
CA TYR A 186 -3.80 -8.86 -9.77
C TYR A 186 -3.33 -10.24 -10.30
N GLN A 187 -2.17 -10.72 -9.85
CA GLN A 187 -1.62 -12.01 -10.27
C GLN A 187 -2.53 -13.19 -9.88
N LEU A 188 -3.11 -13.14 -8.68
CA LEU A 188 -4.04 -14.16 -8.20
C LEU A 188 -5.38 -14.09 -8.96
N SER A 189 -5.93 -12.89 -9.15
CA SER A 189 -7.16 -12.66 -9.93
C SER A 189 -7.02 -13.15 -11.37
N LYS A 190 -5.88 -12.88 -12.02
CA LYS A 190 -5.54 -13.42 -13.33
C LYS A 190 -5.55 -14.95 -13.33
N THR A 191 -4.97 -15.58 -12.31
CA THR A 191 -4.92 -17.04 -12.19
C THR A 191 -6.32 -17.65 -12.08
N VAL A 192 -7.23 -17.01 -11.34
CA VAL A 192 -8.63 -17.45 -11.28
C VAL A 192 -9.30 -17.34 -12.64
N SER A 193 -9.13 -16.22 -13.34
CA SER A 193 -9.70 -16.01 -14.68
C SER A 193 -9.23 -17.08 -15.68
N GLU A 194 -7.92 -17.35 -15.73
CA GLU A 194 -7.35 -18.40 -16.57
C GLU A 194 -7.91 -19.79 -16.22
N THR A 195 -8.07 -20.08 -14.93
CA THR A 195 -8.62 -21.36 -14.45
C THR A 195 -10.09 -21.55 -14.85
N LEU A 196 -10.87 -20.46 -14.85
CA LEU A 196 -12.26 -20.47 -15.31
C LEU A 196 -12.39 -20.65 -16.83
N ILE A 197 -11.46 -20.10 -17.62
CA ILE A 197 -11.47 -20.24 -19.08
C ILE A 197 -11.20 -21.70 -19.48
N VAL A 198 -10.25 -22.36 -18.83
CA VAL A 198 -9.86 -23.76 -19.17
C VAL A 198 -10.95 -24.78 -18.83
N LYS A 199 -11.87 -24.45 -17.90
CA LYS A 199 -12.95 -25.36 -17.47
C LYS A 199 -14.31 -25.08 -18.12
N LYS A 200 -14.40 -24.09 -19.01
CA LYS A 200 -15.55 -23.91 -19.91
C LYS A 200 -15.43 -24.83 -21.11
#